data_AF-A0A2R6C9R5-F1
#
_entry.id   AF-A0A2R6C9R5-F1
#
_cell.length_a   1.000
_cell.length_b   1.000
_cell.length_c   1.000
_cell.angle_alpha   90.00
_cell.angle_beta   90.00
_cell.angle_gamma   90.00
#
_symmetry.space_group_name_H-M   'P 1'
#
loop_
_entity.id
_entity.type
_entity.pdbx_description
1 polymer ?
#
loop_
_entity_poly.entity_id
_entity_poly.type
_entity_poly.pdbx_seq_one_letter_code
_entity_poly.pdbx_strand_id
1 'polypeptide(L)'
;MRAYRFRAYTSKTTARVLKTQLEVACKLYNTLLHAEQEEYEENKRTMNKTELRQLALDLRKKNKEFQVLHSQVAQQVADRFYEARQRFLEGLRTSRRKRSRHQYLSWCILRVAG
;
A
#
# COMPACT_ATOMS: atom_id res chain seq x y z
N MET A 1 18.75 -22.34 -27.49
CA MET A 1 17.41 -22.20 -26.86
C MET A 1 16.59 -21.18 -27.63
N ARG A 2 15.39 -21.51 -28.14
CA ARG A 2 14.48 -20.52 -28.73
C ARG A 2 13.70 -19.85 -27.60
N ALA A 3 13.87 -18.54 -27.42
CA ALA A 3 13.08 -17.75 -26.49
C ALA A 3 11.66 -17.59 -27.03
N TYR A 4 10.73 -18.44 -26.57
CA TYR A 4 9.30 -18.24 -26.80
C TYR A 4 8.85 -17.02 -26.00
N ARG A 5 8.75 -15.87 -26.67
CA ARG A 5 8.04 -14.69 -26.13
C ARG A 5 6.55 -14.95 -26.21
N PHE A 6 5.98 -15.53 -25.17
CA PHE A 6 4.53 -15.57 -25.00
C PHE A 6 4.00 -14.14 -24.90
N ARG A 7 3.45 -13.62 -26.00
CA ARG A 7 2.54 -12.48 -25.93
C ARG A 7 1.20 -13.04 -25.47
N ALA A 8 0.86 -12.82 -24.20
CA ALA A 8 -0.45 -13.16 -23.66
C ALA A 8 -1.50 -12.22 -24.29
N TYR A 9 -1.95 -12.55 -25.50
CA TYR A 9 -3.09 -11.89 -26.13
C TYR A 9 -4.35 -12.34 -25.40
N THR A 10 -4.74 -11.59 -24.37
CA THR A 10 -6.01 -11.82 -23.69
C THR A 10 -7.15 -11.47 -24.64
N SER A 11 -8.21 -12.28 -24.63
CA SER A 11 -9.42 -11.94 -25.38
C SER A 11 -10.02 -10.65 -24.83
N LYS A 12 -10.72 -9.88 -25.67
CA LYS A 12 -11.35 -8.61 -25.27
C LYS A 12 -12.31 -8.80 -24.08
N THR A 13 -12.92 -9.97 -23.95
CA THR A 13 -13.80 -10.33 -22.84
C THR A 13 -13.02 -10.56 -21.54
N THR A 14 -11.94 -11.33 -21.57
CA THR A 14 -11.07 -11.55 -20.40
C THR A 14 -10.45 -10.25 -19.91
N ALA A 15 -10.04 -9.36 -20.83
CA ALA A 15 -9.52 -8.04 -20.47
C ALA A 15 -10.56 -7.18 -19.72
N ARG A 16 -11.84 -7.26 -20.08
CA ARG A 16 -12.93 -6.55 -19.37
C ARG A 16 -13.12 -7.08 -17.96
N VAL A 17 -13.12 -8.39 -17.78
CA VAL A 17 -13.23 -9.03 -16.44
C VAL A 17 -12.05 -8.66 -15.55
N LEU A 18 -10.84 -8.64 -16.11
CA LEU A 18 -9.65 -8.22 -15.35
C LEU A 18 -9.72 -6.73 -14.94
N LYS A 19 -10.26 -5.87 -15.80
CA LYS A 19 -10.48 -4.46 -15.47
C LYS A 19 -11.49 -4.27 -14.35
N THR A 20 -12.63 -4.96 -14.40
CA THR A 20 -13.63 -4.87 -13.33
C THR A 20 -13.07 -5.40 -12.01
N GLN A 21 -12.34 -6.52 -12.02
CA GLN A 21 -11.66 -7.01 -10.83
C GLN A 21 -10.63 -6.02 -10.29
N LEU A 22 -9.85 -5.37 -11.17
CA LEU A 22 -8.89 -4.35 -10.76
C LEU A 22 -9.59 -3.14 -10.13
N GLU A 23 -10.68 -2.65 -10.73
CA GLU A 23 -11.46 -1.52 -10.19
C GLU A 23 -12.01 -1.84 -8.80
N VAL A 24 -12.56 -3.04 -8.61
CA VAL A 24 -13.06 -3.49 -7.30
C VAL A 24 -11.91 -3.62 -6.29
N ALA A 25 -10.74 -4.11 -6.70
CA ALA A 25 -9.56 -4.16 -5.85
C ALA A 25 -9.06 -2.78 -5.43
N CYS A 26 -9.09 -1.79 -6.35
CA CYS A 26 -8.77 -0.39 -6.04
C CYS A 26 -9.77 0.21 -5.05
N LYS A 27 -11.07 -0.04 -5.23
CA LYS A 27 -12.09 0.37 -4.25
C LYS A 27 -11.82 -0.23 -2.87
N LEU A 28 -11.52 -1.53 -2.80
CA LEU A 28 -11.20 -2.21 -1.55
C LEU A 28 -9.96 -1.59 -0.88
N TYR A 29 -8.91 -1.31 -1.65
CA TYR A 29 -7.72 -0.62 -1.16
C TYR A 29 -8.06 0.75 -0.54
N ASN A 30 -8.86 1.56 -1.23
CA ASN A 30 -9.25 2.88 -0.73
C ASN A 30 -10.11 2.78 0.54
N THR A 31 -11.00 1.79 0.63
CA THR A 31 -11.77 1.56 1.85
C THR A 31 -10.88 1.16 3.04
N LEU A 32 -9.83 0.36 2.81
CA LEU A 32 -8.85 0.03 3.86
C LEU A 32 -8.07 1.27 4.30
N LEU A 33 -7.69 2.13 3.37
CA LEU A 33 -7.02 3.39 3.66
C LEU A 33 -7.89 4.32 4.52
N HIS A 34 -9.15 4.49 4.16
CA HIS A 34 -10.09 5.31 4.94
C HIS A 34 -10.31 4.75 6.34
N ALA A 35 -10.55 3.44 6.47
CA ALA A 35 -10.71 2.79 7.77
C ALA A 35 -9.48 2.98 8.67
N GLU A 36 -8.26 2.89 8.12
CA GLU A 36 -7.05 3.15 8.91
C GLU A 36 -6.91 4.63 9.30
N GLN A 37 -7.31 5.57 8.44
CA GLN A 37 -7.29 6.99 8.75
C GLN A 37 -8.24 7.31 9.92
N GLU A 38 -9.47 6.82 9.86
CA GLU A 38 -10.47 6.98 10.92
C GLU A 38 -9.95 6.39 12.26
N GLU A 39 -9.43 5.17 12.23
CA GLU A 39 -8.85 4.51 13.42
C GLU A 39 -7.68 5.32 14.01
N TYR A 40 -6.86 5.94 13.17
CA TYR A 40 -5.76 6.78 13.62
C TYR A 40 -6.24 8.14 14.18
N GLU A 41 -7.30 8.71 13.62
CA GLU A 41 -7.87 9.96 14.08
C GLU A 41 -8.49 9.79 15.48
N GLU A 42 -9.29 8.75 15.66
CA GLU A 42 -10.01 8.45 16.90
C GLU A 42 -9.11 7.85 17.99
N ASN A 43 -8.39 6.78 17.67
CA ASN A 43 -7.67 5.97 18.66
C ASN A 43 -6.17 6.24 18.68
N LYS A 44 -5.65 7.07 17.76
CA LYS A 44 -4.20 7.34 17.57
C LYS A 44 -3.40 6.05 17.37
N ARG A 45 -4.06 5.01 16.87
CA ARG A 45 -3.52 3.68 16.67
C ARG A 45 -3.44 3.34 15.19
N THR A 46 -2.49 2.48 14.84
CA THR A 46 -2.41 1.89 13.48
C THR A 46 -2.83 0.42 13.52
N MET A 47 -3.52 -0.02 12.47
CA MET A 47 -4.00 -1.40 12.39
C MET A 47 -2.87 -2.36 12.03
N ASN A 48 -2.87 -3.54 12.66
CA ASN A 48 -1.96 -4.64 12.34
C ASN A 48 -2.35 -5.32 11.02
N LYS A 49 -1.41 -6.04 10.41
CA LYS A 49 -1.60 -6.82 9.16
C LYS A 49 -2.77 -7.81 9.27
N THR A 50 -2.92 -8.48 10.40
CA THR A 50 -4.01 -9.43 10.64
C THR A 50 -5.38 -8.74 10.72
N GLU A 51 -5.44 -7.57 11.36
CA GLU A 51 -6.66 -6.77 11.48
C GLU A 51 -7.11 -6.26 10.11
N LEU A 52 -6.18 -5.78 9.28
CA LEU A 52 -6.47 -5.38 7.89
C LEU A 52 -6.99 -6.54 7.03
N ARG A 53 -6.43 -7.76 7.20
CA ARG A 53 -6.92 -8.95 6.48
C ARG A 53 -8.33 -9.34 6.91
N GLN A 54 -8.62 -9.31 8.21
CA GLN A 54 -9.96 -9.56 8.76
C GLN A 54 -10.96 -8.53 8.20
N LEU A 55 -10.61 -7.24 8.26
CA LEU A 55 -11.44 -6.16 7.77
C LEU A 55 -11.72 -6.30 6.26
N ALA A 56 -10.73 -6.67 5.44
CA ALA A 56 -10.93 -6.94 4.02
C ALA A 56 -11.91 -8.11 3.77
N LEU A 57 -11.85 -9.17 4.58
CA LEU A 57 -12.78 -10.30 4.49
C LEU A 57 -14.20 -9.89 4.91
N ASP A 58 -14.33 -9.08 5.95
CA ASP A 58 -15.63 -8.64 6.46
C ASP A 58 -16.29 -7.63 5.53
N LEU A 59 -15.53 -6.70 4.94
CA LEU A 59 -16.00 -5.84 3.84
C LEU A 59 -16.50 -6.68 2.67
N ARG A 60 -15.81 -7.77 2.33
CA ARG A 60 -16.26 -8.70 1.27
C ARG A 60 -17.60 -9.36 1.61
N LYS A 61 -17.80 -9.75 2.86
CA LYS A 61 -19.07 -10.36 3.31
C LYS A 61 -20.21 -9.35 3.26
N LYS A 62 -19.97 -8.11 3.69
CA LYS A 62 -20.98 -7.04 3.78
C LYS A 62 -21.40 -6.50 2.40
N ASN A 63 -20.46 -6.31 1.48
CA ASN A 63 -20.72 -5.65 0.20
C ASN A 63 -20.67 -6.62 -0.98
N LYS A 64 -21.78 -6.70 -1.72
CA LYS A 64 -21.88 -7.52 -2.94
C LYS A 64 -20.88 -7.10 -4.03
N GLU A 65 -20.51 -5.81 -4.11
CA GLU A 65 -19.49 -5.34 -5.05
C GLU A 65 -18.13 -6.02 -4.85
N PHE A 66 -17.74 -6.24 -3.59
CA PHE A 66 -16.47 -6.88 -3.26
C PHE A 66 -16.51 -8.40 -3.40
N GLN A 67 -17.69 -9.03 -3.47
CA GLN A 67 -17.82 -10.49 -3.68
C GLN A 67 -17.30 -10.94 -5.05
N VAL A 68 -17.18 -10.02 -6.01
CA VAL A 68 -16.54 -10.28 -7.31
C VAL A 68 -15.06 -10.67 -7.13
N LEU A 69 -14.41 -10.24 -6.04
CA LEU A 69 -13.05 -10.64 -5.71
C LEU A 69 -13.01 -11.99 -4.99
N HIS A 70 -12.07 -12.83 -5.39
CA HIS A 70 -11.77 -14.04 -4.63
C HIS A 70 -11.21 -13.70 -3.24
N SER A 71 -11.47 -14.56 -2.25
CA SER A 71 -11.05 -14.36 -0.86
C SER A 71 -9.55 -14.14 -0.71
N GLN A 72 -8.77 -14.90 -1.46
CA GLN A 72 -7.32 -14.80 -1.50
C GLN A 72 -6.85 -13.45 -2.07
N VAL A 73 -7.56 -12.91 -3.06
CA VAL A 73 -7.20 -11.63 -3.69
C VAL A 73 -7.45 -10.49 -2.70
N ALA A 74 -8.57 -10.50 -1.99
CA ALA A 74 -8.86 -9.49 -0.95
C ALA A 74 -7.77 -9.46 0.14
N GLN A 75 -7.31 -10.64 0.60
CA GLN A 75 -6.21 -10.73 1.57
C GLN A 75 -4.89 -10.23 1.00
N GLN A 76 -4.58 -10.52 -0.27
CA GLN A 76 -3.38 -10.02 -0.93
C GLN A 76 -3.40 -8.49 -1.11
N VAL A 77 -4.57 -7.90 -1.37
CA VAL A 77 -4.72 -6.44 -1.43
C VAL A 77 -4.42 -5.82 -0.06
N ALA A 78 -4.93 -6.40 1.03
CA ALA A 78 -4.63 -5.96 2.39
C ALA A 78 -3.13 -6.09 2.73
N ASP A 79 -2.47 -7.18 2.29
CA ASP A 79 -1.04 -7.36 2.47
C ASP A 79 -0.22 -6.30 1.75
N ARG A 80 -0.56 -6.02 0.49
CA ARG A 80 0.11 -4.99 -0.30
C ARG A 80 -0.09 -3.59 0.28
N PHE A 81 -1.27 -3.30 0.80
CA PHE A 81 -1.56 -2.06 1.52
C PHE A 81 -0.65 -1.91 2.74
N TYR A 82 -0.57 -2.95 3.58
CA TYR A 82 0.30 -2.96 4.76
C TYR A 82 1.77 -2.73 4.37
N GLU A 83 2.27 -3.44 3.37
CA GLU A 83 3.67 -3.29 2.91
C GLU A 83 3.95 -1.89 2.34
N ALA A 84 3.02 -1.34 1.55
CA ALA A 84 3.14 0.01 0.99
C ALA A 84 3.20 1.06 2.12
N ARG A 85 2.35 0.93 3.12
CA ARG A 85 2.35 1.79 4.32
C ARG A 85 3.67 1.70 5.08
N GLN A 86 4.15 0.49 5.36
CA GLN A 86 5.43 0.29 6.06
C GLN A 86 6.59 0.93 5.31
N ARG A 87 6.67 0.71 3.98
CA ARG A 87 7.70 1.33 3.13
C ARG A 87 7.60 2.86 3.11
N PHE A 88 6.39 3.39 3.08
CA PHE A 88 6.17 4.84 3.15
C PHE A 88 6.71 5.43 4.46
N LEU A 89 6.36 4.81 5.60
CA LEU A 89 6.84 5.24 6.92
C LEU A 89 8.35 5.09 7.08
N GLU A 90 8.93 3.98 6.60
CA GLU A 90 10.37 3.78 6.58
C GLU A 90 11.09 4.80 5.68
N GLY A 91 10.49 5.13 4.53
CA GLY A 91 10.94 6.18 3.63
C GLY A 91 11.00 7.56 4.31
N LEU A 92 9.98 7.92 5.10
CA LEU A 92 9.97 9.15 5.89
C LEU A 92 11.09 9.18 6.94
N ARG A 93 11.38 8.05 7.58
CA ARG A 93 12.49 7.94 8.55
C ARG A 93 13.84 8.12 7.88
N THR A 94 14.01 7.55 6.69
CA THR A 94 15.26 7.60 5.92
C THR A 94 15.50 8.98 5.32
N SER A 95 14.46 9.64 4.80
CA SER A 95 14.56 11.02 4.27
C SER A 95 14.89 12.03 5.38
N ARG A 96 14.33 11.88 6.59
CA ARG A 96 14.67 12.70 7.76
C ARG A 96 16.14 12.56 8.17
N ARG A 97 16.69 11.34 8.16
CA ARG A 97 18.13 11.07 8.41
C ARG A 97 19.06 11.68 7.36
N LYS A 98 18.59 11.83 6.12
CA LYS A 98 19.36 12.51 5.06
C LYS A 98 19.37 14.01 5.31
N ARG A 99 18.25 14.60 5.75
CA ARG A 99 18.15 16.03 6.08
C ARG A 99 18.98 16.42 7.32
N SER A 100 19.00 15.59 8.36
CA SER A 100 19.81 15.86 9.58
C SER A 100 21.32 15.76 9.35
N ARG A 101 21.79 14.97 8.37
CA ARG A 101 23.22 14.88 8.03
C ARG A 101 23.77 16.15 7.38
N HIS A 102 22.92 16.98 6.79
CA HIS A 102 23.35 18.27 6.21
C HIS A 102 23.47 19.38 7.26
N GLN A 103 23.15 19.12 8.54
CA GLN A 103 23.24 20.12 9.60
C GLN A 103 24.62 20.16 10.29
N TYR A 104 25.53 19.23 9.97
CA TYR A 104 26.87 19.14 10.58
C TYR A 104 28.02 19.68 9.71
N LEU A 105 27.71 20.40 8.63
CA LEU A 105 28.74 21.10 7.83
C LEU A 105 28.78 22.61 8.08
N SER A 106 27.86 23.16 8.91
CA SER A 106 27.85 24.58 9.28
C SER A 106 28.70 24.91 10.52
N TRP A 107 29.31 23.91 11.18
CA TRP A 107 30.14 24.13 12.37
C TRP A 107 31.64 24.24 12.09
N CYS A 108 32.10 24.01 10.85
CA CYS A 108 33.52 24.12 10.49
C CYS A 108 33.96 25.52 10.03
N ILE A 109 33.07 26.52 9.97
CA ILE A 109 33.42 27.88 9.49
C ILE A 109 33.77 28.85 10.65
N LEU A 110 33.57 28.48 11.93
CA LEU A 110 33.82 29.36 13.09
C LEU A 110 35.02 28.94 13.97
N ARG A 111 36.03 28.25 13.42
CA ARG A 111 37.26 27.92 14.17
C ARG A 111 38.55 28.24 13.41
N VAL A 112 38.53 29.28 12.56
CA VAL A 112 39.71 29.90 11.93
C VAL A 112 39.70 31.43 12.08
N ALA A 113 39.04 31.94 13.12
CA ALA A 113 39.15 33.34 13.53
C ALA A 113 39.39 33.36 15.04
N GLY A 114 40.66 33.41 15.41
CA GLY A 114 41.18 33.44 16.78
C GLY A 114 42.69 33.49 16.71
#